data_AF-F7Y1J5-F1
#
_entry.id   AF-F7Y1J5-F1
#
_cell.length_a   1.000
_cell.length_b   1.000
_cell.length_c   1.000
_cell.angle_alpha   90.00
_cell.angle_beta   90.00
_cell.angle_gamma   90.00
#
_symmetry.space_group_name_H-M   'P 1'
#
loop_
_entity.id
_entity.type
_entity.pdbx_description
1 polymer ?
#
loop_
_entity_poly.entity_id
_entity_poly.type
_entity_poly.pdbx_seq_one_letter_code
_entity_poly.pdbx_strand_id
1 'polypeptide(L)'
;MEELPAGTKFNHANRDGVWGGRGQSGHTGDAIWMTSENDVNTARGYAGSSGKYFVVEAKEPLKLAVMDEQGNQVFPDELGAWAPLAQRYGLDGVKTEYGSSYEVILFHRSKIAPVEERGFD
;
A
#
# COMPACT_ATOMS: atom_id res chain seq x y z
N MET A 1 -3.41 -10.18 -12.73
CA MET A 1 -3.70 -10.50 -11.32
C MET A 1 -2.53 -11.29 -10.78
N GLU A 2 -2.16 -11.03 -9.53
CA GLU A 2 -1.04 -11.65 -8.85
C GLU A 2 -1.44 -11.96 -7.41
N GLU A 3 -0.80 -12.98 -6.82
CA GLU A 3 -0.96 -13.30 -5.41
C GLU A 3 0.39 -13.11 -4.72
N LEU A 4 0.43 -12.24 -3.70
CA LEU A 4 1.59 -12.08 -2.84
C LEU A 4 1.44 -12.99 -1.61
N PRO A 5 2.49 -13.73 -1.23
CA PRO A 5 2.40 -14.67 -0.12
C PRO A 5 2.25 -13.95 1.23
N ALA A 6 1.65 -14.64 2.20
CA ALA A 6 1.73 -14.25 3.60
C ALA A 6 3.20 -14.06 4.04
N GLY A 7 3.45 -13.12 4.94
CA GLY A 7 4.80 -12.72 5.34
C GLY A 7 5.46 -11.72 4.41
N THR A 8 4.84 -11.37 3.27
CA THR A 8 5.34 -10.28 2.42
C THR A 8 5.32 -8.97 3.20
N LYS A 9 6.42 -8.24 3.15
CA LYS A 9 6.60 -6.96 3.83
C LYS A 9 6.50 -5.79 2.86
N PHE A 10 5.97 -4.70 3.38
CA PHE A 10 5.82 -3.43 2.67
C PHE A 10 6.20 -2.29 3.59
N ASN A 11 6.53 -1.15 3.00
CA ASN A 11 6.67 0.11 3.71
C ASN A 11 5.37 0.90 3.59
N HIS A 12 4.86 1.39 4.71
CA HIS A 12 3.79 2.37 4.75
C HIS A 12 4.26 3.63 5.45
N ALA A 13 4.06 4.78 4.83
CA ALA A 13 4.37 6.06 5.43
C ALA A 13 3.24 7.06 5.19
N ASN A 14 3.14 8.01 6.10
CA ASN A 14 2.16 9.09 6.04
C ASN A 14 2.71 10.33 6.75
N ARG A 15 2.13 11.49 6.41
CA ARG A 15 2.54 12.79 6.97
C ARG A 15 2.20 12.95 8.44
N ASP A 16 1.24 12.17 8.93
CA ASP A 16 0.80 12.19 10.33
C ASP A 16 1.76 11.40 11.24
N GLY A 17 2.59 10.52 10.68
CA GLY A 17 3.47 9.64 11.46
C GLY A 17 2.69 8.68 12.37
N VAL A 18 1.53 8.19 11.97
CA VAL A 18 0.75 7.26 12.79
C VAL A 18 0.30 6.07 11.96
N TRP A 19 0.19 4.90 12.58
CA TRP A 19 -0.34 3.74 11.88
C TRP A 19 -1.74 4.05 11.35
N GLY A 20 -1.92 3.93 10.03
CA GLY A 20 -3.20 4.18 9.40
C GLY A 20 -3.56 5.65 9.15
N GLY A 21 -2.60 6.56 9.33
CA GLY A 21 -2.73 7.99 9.03
C GLY A 21 -2.90 8.30 7.54
N ARG A 22 -3.06 9.58 7.22
CA ARG A 22 -3.27 10.06 5.85
C ARG A 22 -2.02 9.84 5.01
N GLY A 23 -2.03 8.81 4.16
CA GLY A 23 -0.98 8.57 3.16
C GLY A 23 -0.79 9.77 2.21
N GLN A 24 0.10 9.65 1.23
CA GLN A 24 0.43 10.75 0.31
C GLN A 24 -0.80 11.38 -0.36
N SER A 25 -1.82 10.56 -0.62
CA SER A 25 -3.04 10.94 -1.33
C SER A 25 -4.08 11.68 -0.46
N GLY A 26 -3.83 11.84 0.85
CA GLY A 26 -4.75 12.50 1.79
C GLY A 26 -5.97 11.66 2.20
N HIS A 27 -6.06 10.42 1.72
CA HIS A 27 -7.15 9.49 2.05
C HIS A 27 -7.10 9.06 3.52
N THR A 28 -8.27 9.02 4.17
CA THR A 28 -8.46 8.62 5.59
C THR A 28 -9.31 7.37 5.78
N GLY A 29 -9.76 6.75 4.69
CA GLY A 29 -10.58 5.55 4.76
C GLY A 29 -9.77 4.28 5.00
N ASP A 30 -10.46 3.15 4.86
CA ASP A 30 -9.90 1.82 5.08
C ASP A 30 -8.73 1.51 4.15
N ALA A 31 -8.75 2.07 2.94
CA ALA A 31 -7.72 1.85 1.96
C ALA A 31 -6.36 2.36 2.44
N ILE A 32 -5.30 1.66 2.06
CA ILE A 32 -3.93 1.96 2.48
C ILE A 32 -2.97 1.78 1.31
N TRP A 33 -2.06 2.74 1.17
CA TRP A 33 -0.98 2.74 0.18
C TRP A 33 0.30 2.26 0.84
N MET A 34 1.00 1.39 0.14
CA MET A 34 2.24 0.77 0.60
C MET A 34 3.19 0.65 -0.58
N THR A 35 4.49 0.68 -0.31
CA THR A 35 5.54 0.41 -1.30
C THR A 35 6.22 -0.91 -0.95
N SER A 36 6.85 -1.56 -1.92
CA SER A 36 7.66 -2.75 -1.66
C SER A 36 8.73 -2.47 -0.58
N GLU A 37 9.09 -3.48 0.23
CA GLU A 37 10.02 -3.33 1.36
C GLU A 37 11.37 -2.68 0.97
N ASN A 38 11.84 -2.94 -0.25
CA ASN A 38 13.09 -2.38 -0.78
C ASN A 38 12.99 -0.90 -1.20
N ASP A 39 11.79 -0.33 -1.34
CA ASP A 39 11.58 1.05 -1.77
C ASP A 39 11.37 2.00 -0.60
N VAL A 40 12.46 2.23 0.12
CA VAL A 40 12.52 3.16 1.27
C VAL A 40 12.42 4.62 0.81
N ASN A 41 12.85 4.94 -0.41
CA ASN A 41 12.83 6.32 -0.91
C ASN A 41 11.41 6.80 -1.17
N THR A 42 10.55 5.95 -1.74
CA THR A 42 9.14 6.30 -1.92
C THR A 42 8.44 6.45 -0.57
N ALA A 43 8.70 5.56 0.38
CA ALA A 43 8.21 5.71 1.76
C ALA A 43 8.68 7.03 2.40
N ARG A 44 9.94 7.45 2.17
CA ARG A 44 10.46 8.74 2.62
C ARG A 44 9.69 9.91 2.02
N GLY A 45 9.38 9.85 0.72
CA GLY A 45 8.55 10.85 0.05
C GLY A 45 7.17 10.99 0.70
N TYR A 46 6.59 9.87 1.15
CA TYR A 46 5.26 9.84 1.76
C TYR A 46 5.24 10.30 3.22
N ALA A 47 6.30 10.01 3.97
CA ALA A 47 6.47 10.46 5.34
C ALA A 47 6.50 11.99 5.43
N GLY A 48 7.16 12.66 4.48
CA GLY A 48 7.32 14.12 4.52
C GLY A 48 7.90 14.57 5.86
N SER A 49 7.21 15.48 6.56
CA SER A 49 7.66 16.02 7.85
C SER A 49 7.59 15.04 9.02
N SER A 50 6.90 13.91 8.91
CA SER A 50 6.83 12.94 10.01
C SER A 50 8.16 12.24 10.26
N GLY A 51 9.00 12.14 9.22
CA GLY A 51 10.33 11.53 9.32
C GLY A 51 10.32 10.05 9.68
N LYS A 52 9.19 9.35 9.54
CA LYS A 52 9.09 7.93 9.90
C LYS A 52 8.13 7.13 9.02
N TYR A 53 8.31 5.82 9.03
CA TYR A 53 7.51 4.84 8.30
C TYR A 53 7.32 3.57 9.11
N PHE A 54 6.36 2.76 8.68
CA PHE A 54 6.00 1.48 9.27
C PHE A 54 6.36 0.37 8.30
N VAL A 55 7.02 -0.68 8.79
CA VAL A 55 7.09 -1.95 8.09
C VAL A 55 5.80 -2.70 8.42
N VAL A 56 5.06 -3.08 7.40
CA VAL A 56 3.81 -3.83 7.53
C VAL A 56 3.96 -5.18 6.86
N GLU A 57 3.30 -6.18 7.41
CA GLU A 57 3.42 -7.57 6.97
C GLU A 57 2.04 -8.15 6.68
N ALA A 58 1.93 -8.84 5.54
CA ALA A 58 0.76 -9.61 5.18
C ALA A 58 0.59 -10.82 6.11
N LYS A 59 -0.56 -10.93 6.79
CA LYS A 59 -0.92 -12.06 7.65
C LYS A 59 -1.52 -13.24 6.88
N GLU A 60 -2.05 -12.95 5.71
CA GLU A 60 -2.62 -13.90 4.77
C GLU A 60 -2.16 -13.54 3.35
N PRO A 61 -2.26 -14.45 2.36
CA PRO A 61 -2.01 -14.10 0.98
C PRO A 61 -2.89 -12.92 0.51
N LEU A 62 -2.29 -12.05 -0.29
CA LEU A 62 -2.94 -10.88 -0.86
C LEU A 62 -3.18 -11.08 -2.35
N LYS A 63 -4.45 -11.01 -2.77
CA LYS A 63 -4.85 -11.15 -4.16
C LYS A 63 -5.01 -9.77 -4.80
N LEU A 64 -4.12 -9.43 -5.74
CA LEU A 64 -3.99 -8.09 -6.29
C LEU A 64 -4.33 -8.06 -7.78
N ALA A 65 -5.12 -7.07 -8.20
CA ALA A 65 -5.14 -6.68 -9.61
C ALA A 65 -3.78 -6.05 -9.94
N VAL A 66 -3.23 -6.39 -11.11
CA VAL A 66 -1.97 -5.80 -11.59
C VAL A 66 -2.34 -4.83 -12.69
N MET A 67 -1.88 -3.59 -12.56
CA MET A 67 -2.05 -2.59 -13.61
C MET A 67 -1.23 -3.02 -14.83
N ASP A 68 -1.86 -2.98 -15.99
CA ASP A 68 -1.30 -3.45 -17.26
C ASP A 68 -0.18 -2.55 -17.79
N GLU A 69 -0.24 -1.26 -17.49
CA GLU A 69 0.77 -0.27 -17.84
C GLU A 69 1.62 0.14 -16.62
N GLN A 70 2.95 0.14 -16.81
CA GLN A 70 3.91 0.57 -15.79
C GLN A 70 3.66 2.03 -15.40
N GLY A 71 3.65 2.31 -14.10
CA GLY A 71 3.38 3.65 -13.56
C GLY A 71 1.90 4.07 -13.56
N ASN A 72 0.98 3.24 -14.05
CA ASN A 72 -0.44 3.48 -13.91
C ASN A 72 -0.90 3.13 -12.49
N GLN A 73 -1.55 4.07 -11.79
CA GLN A 73 -1.90 3.95 -10.37
C GLN A 73 -3.37 4.26 -10.12
N VAL A 74 -3.90 3.80 -8.98
CA VAL A 74 -5.26 4.13 -8.55
C VAL A 74 -5.24 5.37 -7.67
N PHE A 75 -6.04 6.37 -8.06
CA PHE A 75 -6.24 7.59 -7.30
C PHE A 75 -7.38 7.44 -6.27
N PRO A 76 -7.40 8.27 -5.19
CA PRO A 76 -8.40 8.14 -4.12
C PRO A 76 -9.85 8.22 -4.57
N ASP A 77 -10.15 9.02 -5.60
CA ASP A 77 -11.48 9.20 -6.18
C ASP A 77 -11.93 7.99 -7.03
N GLU A 78 -10.99 7.15 -7.45
CA GLU A 78 -11.28 5.93 -8.21
C GLU A 78 -11.58 4.72 -7.34
N LEU A 79 -11.26 4.76 -6.03
CA LEU A 79 -11.45 3.63 -5.11
C LEU A 79 -12.88 3.07 -5.12
N GLY A 80 -13.89 3.93 -5.22
CA GLY A 80 -15.29 3.52 -5.28
C GLY A 80 -15.63 2.68 -6.51
N ALA A 81 -14.95 2.93 -7.64
CA ALA A 81 -15.14 2.16 -8.87
C ALA A 81 -14.53 0.75 -8.80
N TRP A 82 -13.57 0.53 -7.89
CA TRP A 82 -12.95 -0.78 -7.69
C TRP A 82 -13.78 -1.74 -6.85
N ALA A 83 -14.71 -1.26 -6.02
CA ALA A 83 -15.47 -2.12 -5.11
C ALA A 83 -16.23 -3.29 -5.80
N PRO A 84 -16.94 -3.10 -6.93
CA PRO A 84 -17.59 -4.20 -7.64
C PRO A 84 -16.59 -5.22 -8.20
N LEU A 85 -15.43 -4.76 -8.70
CA LEU A 85 -14.38 -5.63 -9.22
C LEU A 85 -13.72 -6.41 -8.10
N ALA A 86 -13.42 -5.75 -6.98
CA ALA A 86 -12.87 -6.37 -5.78
C ALA A 86 -13.78 -7.48 -5.27
N GLN A 87 -15.10 -7.24 -5.18
CA GLN A 87 -16.06 -8.27 -4.79
C GLN A 87 -16.13 -9.42 -5.80
N ARG A 88 -16.24 -9.10 -7.10
CA ARG A 88 -16.39 -10.10 -8.18
C ARG A 88 -15.20 -11.04 -8.26
N TYR A 89 -14.00 -10.52 -8.08
CA TYR A 89 -12.75 -11.28 -8.25
C TYR A 89 -12.08 -11.64 -6.92
N GLY A 90 -12.64 -11.21 -5.78
CA GLY A 90 -12.06 -11.40 -4.45
C GLY A 90 -10.71 -10.69 -4.29
N LEU A 91 -10.58 -9.47 -4.81
CA LEU A 91 -9.33 -8.71 -4.74
C LEU A 91 -9.20 -8.02 -3.38
N ASP A 92 -8.00 -8.08 -2.82
CA ASP A 92 -7.62 -7.33 -1.63
C ASP A 92 -7.12 -5.93 -2.00
N GLY A 93 -6.66 -5.72 -3.24
CA GLY A 93 -6.08 -4.46 -3.68
C GLY A 93 -5.61 -4.44 -5.12
N VAL A 94 -4.83 -3.41 -5.44
CA VAL A 94 -4.21 -3.15 -6.75
C VAL A 94 -2.71 -2.98 -6.58
N LYS A 95 -1.93 -3.51 -7.51
CA LYS A 95 -0.48 -3.42 -7.59
C LYS A 95 -0.08 -2.62 -8.82
N THR A 96 0.79 -1.63 -8.63
CA THR A 96 1.39 -0.82 -9.69
C THR A 96 2.90 -1.06 -9.73
N GLU A 97 3.41 -1.43 -10.89
CA GLU A 97 4.84 -1.71 -11.08
C GLU A 97 5.62 -0.44 -11.44
N TYR A 98 6.82 -0.29 -10.86
CA TYR A 98 7.80 0.78 -11.14
C TYR A 98 9.17 0.19 -11.52
N GLY A 99 9.20 -1.02 -12.08
CA GLY A 99 10.42 -1.67 -12.57
C GLY A 99 11.14 -2.46 -11.49
N SER A 100 11.90 -1.78 -10.62
CA SER A 100 12.60 -2.44 -9.49
C SER A 100 11.85 -2.40 -8.16
N SER A 101 10.74 -1.67 -8.12
CA SER A 101 9.83 -1.58 -6.98
C SER A 101 8.38 -1.57 -7.47
N TYR A 102 7.45 -1.69 -6.54
CA TYR A 102 6.03 -1.60 -6.81
C TYR A 102 5.30 -0.92 -5.66
N GLU A 103 4.10 -0.44 -5.95
CA GLU A 103 3.15 0.04 -4.96
C GLU A 103 1.94 -0.87 -4.88
N VAL A 104 1.35 -0.92 -3.70
CA VAL A 104 0.12 -1.64 -3.42
C VAL A 104 -0.86 -0.71 -2.75
N ILE A 105 -2.08 -0.71 -3.26
CA ILE A 105 -3.24 -0.13 -2.61
C ILE A 105 -4.11 -1.28 -2.14
N LEU A 106 -4.13 -1.53 -0.83
CA LEU A 106 -5.09 -2.46 -0.26
C LEU A 106 -6.37 -1.72 0.06
N PHE A 107 -7.52 -2.30 -0.28
CA PHE A 107 -8.82 -1.70 -0.03
C PHE A 107 -9.20 -1.76 1.45
N HIS A 108 -8.71 -2.78 2.17
CA HIS A 108 -8.88 -2.94 3.62
C HIS A 108 -7.60 -3.45 4.27
N ARG A 109 -7.41 -3.07 5.54
CA ARG A 109 -6.20 -3.40 6.32
C ARG A 109 -6.28 -4.74 7.05
N SER A 110 -7.39 -5.46 6.95
CA SER A 110 -7.67 -6.66 7.76
C SER A 110 -6.63 -7.77 7.63
N LYS A 111 -5.93 -7.84 6.49
CA LYS A 111 -4.91 -8.86 6.20
C LYS A 111 -3.47 -8.39 6.44
N ILE A 112 -3.26 -7.20 6.99
CA ILE A 112 -1.92 -6.68 7.28
C ILE A 112 -1.81 -6.22 8.73
N ALA A 113 -0.59 -6.19 9.26
CA ALA A 113 -0.32 -5.54 10.53
C ALA A 113 1.06 -4.85 10.50
N PRO A 114 1.23 -3.73 11.21
CA PRO A 114 2.55 -3.15 11.44
C PRO A 114 3.38 -4.12 12.29
N VAL A 115 4.64 -4.32 11.91
CA VAL A 115 5.61 -5.16 12.64
C VAL A 115 6.79 -4.35 13.15
N GLU A 116 7.05 -3.17 12.57
CA GLU A 116 8.14 -2.29 12.98
C GLU A 116 7.81 -0.83 12.67
N GLU A 117 8.28 0.10 13.49
CA GLU A 117 8.29 1.54 13.22
C GLU A 117 9.76 1.98 13.07
N ARG A 118 10.06 2.74 12.01
CA ARG A 118 11.42 3.16 11.66
C ARG A 118 11.46 4.66 11.35
N GLY A 119 12.54 5.31 11.76
CA GLY A 119 12.87 6.68 11.35
C GLY A 119 13.66 6.71 10.04
N PHE A 120 13.69 7.87 9.40
CA PHE A 120 14.71 8.18 8.39
C PHE A 120 15.85 8.92 9.09
N ASP A 121 16.92 8.20 9.42
CA ASP A 121 18.19 8.81 9.86
C ASP A 121 18.82 9.67 8.75
#